data_AF-A0A939AYP7-F1
#
_entry.id   AF-A0A939AYP7-F1
#
_cell.length_a   1.000
_cell.length_b   1.000
_cell.length_c   1.000
_cell.angle_alpha   90.00
_cell.angle_beta   90.00
_cell.angle_gamma   90.00
#
_symmetry.space_group_name_H-M   'P 1'
#
loop_
_entity.id
_entity.type
_entity.pdbx_description
1 polymer ?
#
loop_
_entity_poly.entity_id
_entity_poly.type
_entity_poly.pdbx_seq_one_letter_code
_entity_poly.pdbx_strand_id
1 'polypeptide(L)'
;MLMTAFAARYILQVRRRQITPSLATWLTFTAGVVISFVSYLVASDRDIAAGVLNTGDICVVLAVSISVGVTRGWVVSLTPFERFYLAAAGAIVLYGVVFSDAWKSNMFSQVLITAGYIPLYARMIRERRNTESFSSWSIALAASLSGMGPAILQGNALAILYSSRSAISCAVCLIVMAYFHVTHLREGHAET
;
A
#
# COMPACT_ATOMS: atom_id res chain seq x y z
N MET A 1 2.69 16.84 -1.82
CA MET A 1 2.00 17.39 -0.63
C MET A 1 1.06 16.36 0.02
N LEU A 2 0.15 15.73 -0.73
CA LEU A 2 -0.80 14.76 -0.15
C LEU A 2 -0.12 13.49 0.42
N MET A 3 0.85 12.92 -0.30
CA MET A 3 1.65 11.77 0.19
C MET A 3 2.41 12.08 1.48
N THR A 4 2.96 13.29 1.57
CA THR A 4 3.65 13.76 2.77
C THR A 4 2.67 13.94 3.94
N ALA A 5 1.48 14.49 3.67
CA ALA A 5 0.42 14.62 4.66
C ALA A 5 -0.08 13.24 5.14
N PHE A 6 -0.23 12.27 4.23
CA PHE A 6 -0.52 10.88 4.57
C PHE A 6 0.52 10.34 5.55
N ALA A 7 1.80 10.37 5.18
CA ALA A 7 2.88 9.80 5.98
C ALA A 7 2.93 10.44 7.37
N ALA A 8 2.96 11.78 7.44
CA ALA A 8 3.01 12.51 8.70
C ALA A 8 1.83 12.14 9.61
N ARG A 9 0.61 12.15 9.07
CA ARG A 9 -0.60 11.85 9.84
C ARG A 9 -0.66 10.40 10.28
N TYR A 10 -0.29 9.46 9.40
CA TYR A 10 -0.28 8.03 9.72
C TYR A 10 0.76 7.74 10.82
N ILE A 11 1.99 8.24 10.64
CA ILE A 11 3.09 8.12 11.62
C ILE A 11 2.69 8.69 12.99
N LEU A 12 2.07 9.87 13.03
CA LEU A 12 1.60 10.47 14.27
C LEU A 12 0.57 9.58 14.99
N GLN A 13 -0.37 8.98 14.25
CA GLN A 13 -1.36 8.07 14.83
C GLN A 13 -0.74 6.76 15.33
N VAL A 14 0.27 6.22 14.62
CA VAL A 14 1.05 5.08 15.10
C VAL A 14 1.76 5.41 16.41
N ARG A 15 2.47 6.54 16.46
CA ARG A 15 3.20 6.99 17.66
C ARG A 15 2.28 7.25 18.85
N ARG A 16 1.09 7.80 18.61
CA ARG A 16 0.04 8.01 19.61
C ARG A 16 -0.75 6.74 19.96
N ARG A 17 -0.42 5.59 19.36
CA ARG A 17 -1.10 4.29 19.53
C ARG A 17 -2.60 4.33 19.24
N GLN A 18 -3.04 5.26 18.40
CA GLN A 18 -4.45 5.41 17.99
C GLN A 18 -4.84 4.36 16.95
N ILE A 19 -3.86 3.85 16.20
CA ILE A 19 -4.02 2.76 15.24
C ILE A 19 -3.03 1.65 15.55
N THR A 20 -3.35 0.46 15.07
CA THR A 20 -2.55 -0.74 15.31
C THR A 20 -2.16 -1.39 13.99
N PRO A 21 -1.29 -0.79 13.16
CA PRO A 21 -0.81 -1.45 11.96
C PRO A 21 0.11 -2.63 12.25
N SER A 22 0.23 -3.54 11.28
CA SER A 22 1.19 -4.65 11.32
C SER A 22 2.47 -4.26 10.57
N LEU A 23 3.63 -4.45 11.19
CA LEU A 23 4.92 -4.23 10.51
C LEU A 23 5.06 -5.14 9.28
N ALA A 24 4.60 -6.38 9.38
CA ALA A 24 4.66 -7.35 8.29
C ALA A 24 3.87 -6.90 7.04
N THR A 25 2.71 -6.26 7.24
CA THR A 25 1.92 -5.65 6.15
C THR A 25 2.68 -4.51 5.47
N TRP A 26 3.30 -3.62 6.25
CA TRP A 26 4.04 -2.48 5.69
C TRP A 26 5.33 -2.90 4.96
N LEU A 27 6.00 -3.96 5.45
CA LEU A 27 7.12 -4.57 4.75
C LEU A 27 6.69 -5.27 3.45
N THR A 28 5.54 -5.93 3.46
CA THR A 28 4.91 -6.54 2.28
C THR A 28 4.64 -5.48 1.21
N PHE A 29 4.00 -4.36 1.59
CA PHE A 29 3.81 -3.22 0.68
C PHE A 29 5.13 -2.64 0.18
N THR A 30 6.12 -2.52 1.06
CA THR A 30 7.44 -2.00 0.67
C THR A 30 8.08 -2.87 -0.42
N ALA A 31 8.07 -4.20 -0.27
CA ALA A 31 8.59 -5.11 -1.28
C ALA A 31 7.91 -4.91 -2.64
N GLY A 32 6.57 -4.92 -2.67
CA GLY A 32 5.81 -4.74 -3.90
C GLY A 32 6.04 -3.38 -4.56
N VAL A 33 5.98 -2.30 -3.77
CA VAL A 33 6.16 -0.92 -4.27
C VAL A 33 7.57 -0.69 -4.80
N VAL A 34 8.61 -1.20 -4.12
CA VAL A 34 10.00 -1.10 -4.62
C VAL A 34 10.15 -1.80 -5.96
N ILE A 35 9.61 -3.01 -6.11
CA ILE A 35 9.65 -3.74 -7.39
C ILE A 35 8.91 -2.96 -8.48
N SER A 36 7.71 -2.44 -8.18
CA SER A 36 6.94 -1.58 -9.07
C SER A 36 7.73 -0.35 -9.49
N PHE A 37 8.39 0.34 -8.57
CA PHE A 37 9.16 1.53 -8.92
C PHE A 37 10.38 1.23 -9.78
N VAL A 38 11.17 0.23 -9.40
CA VAL A 38 12.39 -0.13 -10.16
C VAL A 38 12.01 -0.57 -11.57
N SER A 39 11.03 -1.47 -11.69
CA SER A 39 10.53 -1.92 -13.00
C SER A 39 9.93 -0.77 -13.82
N TYR A 40 9.25 0.18 -13.17
CA TYR A 40 8.72 1.38 -13.81
C TYR A 40 9.83 2.27 -14.38
N LEU A 41 10.85 2.58 -13.58
CA LEU A 41 11.96 3.42 -14.04
C LEU A 41 12.69 2.80 -15.23
N VAL A 42 12.81 1.48 -15.27
CA VAL A 42 13.43 0.77 -16.39
C VAL A 42 12.52 0.76 -17.62
N ALA A 43 11.21 0.55 -17.44
CA ALA A 43 10.26 0.42 -18.54
C ALA A 43 9.76 1.76 -19.12
N SER A 44 9.93 2.87 -18.41
CA SER A 44 9.43 4.20 -18.79
C SER A 44 10.54 5.24 -18.89
N ASP A 45 11.76 4.83 -19.26
CA ASP A 45 12.91 5.73 -19.48
C ASP A 45 13.15 6.72 -18.32
N ARG A 46 12.88 6.28 -17.08
CA ARG A 46 13.02 7.07 -15.84
C ARG A 46 12.13 8.31 -15.78
N ASP A 47 10.94 8.26 -16.34
CA ASP A 47 9.92 9.31 -16.21
C ASP A 47 9.37 9.44 -14.77
N ILE A 48 10.13 10.09 -13.90
CA ILE A 48 9.73 10.28 -12.49
C ILE A 48 8.52 11.22 -12.38
N ALA A 49 8.31 12.10 -13.37
CA ALA A 49 7.25 13.10 -13.34
C ALA A 49 5.87 12.46 -13.50
N ALA A 50 5.68 11.59 -14.50
CA ALA A 50 4.46 10.80 -14.60
C ALA A 50 4.34 9.80 -13.43
N GLY A 51 5.46 9.24 -12.98
CA GLY A 51 5.55 8.28 -11.88
C GLY A 51 5.54 8.89 -10.47
N VAL A 52 5.08 10.13 -10.31
CA VAL A 52 5.18 10.86 -9.03
C VAL A 52 4.48 10.14 -7.87
N LEU A 53 3.38 9.44 -8.15
CA LEU A 53 2.65 8.67 -7.13
C LEU A 53 3.45 7.44 -6.68
N ASN A 54 3.99 6.66 -7.61
CA ASN A 54 4.83 5.49 -7.32
C ASN A 54 6.10 5.89 -6.54
N THR A 55 6.70 7.01 -6.93
CA THR A 55 7.85 7.62 -6.23
C THR A 55 7.48 8.04 -4.80
N GLY A 56 6.33 8.72 -4.64
CA GLY A 56 5.83 9.15 -3.34
C GLY A 56 5.54 7.96 -2.42
N ASP A 57 4.96 6.89 -2.97
CA ASP A 57 4.62 5.69 -2.22
C ASP A 57 5.84 5.00 -1.63
N ILE A 58 7.00 4.94 -2.33
CA ILE A 58 8.25 4.42 -1.73
C ILE A 58 8.57 5.15 -0.43
N CYS A 59 8.59 6.47 -0.49
CA CYS A 59 8.93 7.30 0.67
C CYS A 59 7.95 7.05 1.82
N VAL A 60 6.66 6.92 1.50
CA VAL A 60 5.59 6.64 2.46
C VAL A 60 5.76 5.27 3.09
N VAL A 61 5.84 4.19 2.30
CA VAL A 61 5.86 2.81 2.83
C VAL A 61 7.13 2.56 3.65
N LEU A 62 8.27 3.13 3.27
CA LEU A 62 9.51 3.07 4.05
C LEU A 62 9.37 3.84 5.37
N ALA A 63 8.92 5.10 5.32
CA ALA A 63 8.79 5.92 6.52
C ALA A 63 7.78 5.34 7.53
N VAL A 64 6.66 4.80 7.04
CA VAL A 64 5.66 4.13 7.88
C VAL A 64 6.23 2.82 8.44
N SER A 65 6.88 1.98 7.63
CA SER A 65 7.52 0.74 8.11
C SER A 65 8.50 1.03 9.25
N ILE A 66 9.38 2.01 9.07
CA ILE A 66 10.34 2.44 10.09
C ILE A 66 9.60 2.92 11.34
N SER A 67 8.59 3.78 11.20
CA SER A 67 7.85 4.28 12.35
C SER A 67 7.14 3.17 13.12
N VAL A 68 6.57 2.19 12.43
CA VAL A 68 5.91 1.04 13.07
C VAL A 68 6.96 0.19 13.80
N GLY A 69 8.09 -0.12 13.16
CA GLY A 69 9.18 -0.88 13.78
C GLY A 69 9.76 -0.21 15.02
N VAL A 70 10.02 1.09 14.97
CA VAL A 70 10.51 1.87 16.13
C VAL A 70 9.48 1.93 17.26
N THR A 71 8.19 2.08 16.94
CA THR A 71 7.14 2.28 17.96
C THR A 71 6.66 0.97 18.59
N ARG A 72 6.64 -0.12 17.81
CA ARG A 72 6.02 -1.39 18.20
C ARG A 72 7.00 -2.57 18.27
N GLY A 73 8.26 -2.35 17.93
CA GLY A 73 9.30 -3.37 17.85
C GLY A 73 9.50 -3.90 16.43
N TRP A 74 10.72 -4.35 16.17
CA TRP A 74 11.16 -4.89 14.88
C TRP A 74 10.95 -6.41 14.74
N VAL A 75 10.34 -7.05 15.73
CA VAL A 75 10.06 -8.48 15.69
C VAL A 75 8.95 -8.73 14.67
N VAL A 76 9.31 -9.40 13.57
CA VAL A 76 8.39 -9.74 12.48
C VAL A 76 8.25 -11.26 12.43
N SER A 77 7.04 -11.75 12.67
CA SER A 77 6.69 -13.15 12.41
C SER A 77 5.90 -13.22 11.11
N LEU A 78 6.52 -13.75 10.05
CA LEU A 78 5.86 -13.90 8.75
C LEU A 78 4.89 -15.06 8.74
N THR A 79 3.64 -14.75 8.41
CA THR A 79 2.57 -15.71 8.13
C THR A 79 2.83 -16.48 6.83
N PRO A 80 2.17 -17.64 6.60
CA PRO A 80 2.29 -18.36 5.33
C PRO A 80 1.99 -17.50 4.10
N PHE A 81 0.98 -16.61 4.21
CA PHE A 81 0.66 -15.67 3.14
C PHE A 81 1.81 -14.71 2.83
N GLU A 82 2.42 -14.10 3.85
CA GLU A 82 3.52 -13.14 3.66
C GLU A 82 4.77 -13.82 3.10
N ARG A 83 5.03 -15.08 3.48
CA ARG A 83 6.11 -15.88 2.86
C ARG A 83 5.85 -16.14 1.38
N PHE A 84 4.62 -16.54 1.03
CA PHE A 84 4.22 -16.73 -0.36
C PHE A 84 4.31 -15.41 -1.15
N TYR A 85 3.89 -14.30 -0.55
CA TYR A 85 4.00 -12.97 -1.13
C TYR A 85 5.45 -12.62 -1.47
N LEU A 86 6.36 -12.78 -0.51
CA LEU A 86 7.77 -12.47 -0.72
C LEU A 86 8.42 -13.41 -1.74
N ALA A 87 8.00 -14.68 -1.79
CA ALA A 87 8.44 -15.61 -2.84
C ALA A 87 7.96 -15.15 -4.23
N ALA A 88 6.70 -14.74 -4.36
CA ALA A 88 6.16 -14.17 -5.60
C ALA A 88 6.87 -12.86 -5.99
N ALA A 89 7.20 -12.01 -5.01
CA ALA A 89 8.00 -10.81 -5.22
C ALA A 89 9.38 -11.16 -5.82
N GLY A 90 10.06 -12.15 -5.25
CA GLY A 90 11.33 -12.67 -5.79
C GLY A 90 11.19 -13.24 -7.20
N ALA A 91 10.12 -13.98 -7.48
CA ALA A 91 9.84 -14.53 -8.81
C ALA A 91 9.62 -13.43 -9.86
N ILE A 92 8.95 -12.33 -9.50
CA ILE A 92 8.76 -11.17 -10.39
C ILE A 92 10.10 -10.51 -10.72
N VAL A 93 10.97 -10.33 -9.72
CA VAL A 93 12.31 -9.78 -9.94
C VAL A 93 13.13 -10.70 -10.85
N LEU A 94 13.13 -12.01 -10.57
CA LEU A 94 13.84 -12.99 -11.39
C LEU A 94 13.35 -12.99 -12.84
N TYR A 95 12.02 -12.94 -13.03
CA TYR A 95 11.41 -12.83 -14.35
C TYR A 95 11.92 -11.59 -15.10
N GLY A 96 11.89 -10.42 -14.46
CA GLY A 96 12.32 -9.17 -15.08
C GLY A 96 13.79 -9.18 -15.49
N VAL A 97 14.66 -9.80 -14.69
CA VAL A 97 16.09 -9.93 -14.99
C VAL A 97 16.33 -10.95 -16.12
N VAL A 98 15.72 -12.14 -16.04
CA VAL A 98 15.96 -13.22 -17.00
C VAL A 98 15.40 -12.88 -18.39
N PHE A 99 14.21 -12.31 -18.45
CA PHE A 99 13.54 -12.00 -19.72
C PHE A 99 13.77 -10.56 -20.20
N SER A 100 14.47 -9.73 -19.40
CA SER A 100 14.67 -8.30 -19.68
C SER A 100 13.35 -7.55 -19.96
N ASP A 101 12.25 -8.01 -19.35
CA ASP A 101 10.90 -7.48 -19.57
C ASP A 101 10.42 -6.72 -18.32
N ALA A 102 10.90 -5.48 -18.20
CA ALA A 102 10.54 -4.60 -17.10
C ALA A 102 9.05 -4.20 -17.13
N TRP A 103 8.44 -4.14 -18.32
CA TRP A 103 7.04 -3.80 -18.49
C TRP A 103 6.11 -4.84 -17.86
N LYS A 104 6.27 -6.12 -18.22
CA LYS A 104 5.47 -7.21 -17.62
C LYS A 104 5.79 -7.42 -16.16
N SER A 105 7.06 -7.25 -15.76
CA SER A 105 7.43 -7.28 -14.35
C SER A 105 6.68 -6.22 -13.55
N ASN A 106 6.51 -5.02 -14.11
CA ASN A 106 5.69 -3.98 -13.50
C ASN A 106 4.22 -4.40 -13.40
N MET A 107 3.63 -4.98 -14.46
CA MET A 107 2.25 -5.51 -14.42
C MET A 107 2.06 -6.54 -13.29
N PHE A 108 2.97 -7.50 -13.18
CA PHE A 108 2.91 -8.50 -12.10
C PHE A 108 3.04 -7.85 -10.72
N SER A 109 3.88 -6.82 -10.59
CA SER A 109 3.99 -6.06 -9.34
C SER A 109 2.68 -5.34 -8.98
N GLN A 110 1.89 -4.85 -9.94
CA GLN A 110 0.60 -4.23 -9.63
C GLN A 110 -0.39 -5.24 -9.02
N VAL A 111 -0.43 -6.46 -9.56
CA VAL A 111 -1.22 -7.56 -8.99
C VAL A 111 -0.71 -7.90 -7.59
N LEU A 112 0.61 -8.03 -7.45
CA LEU A 112 1.24 -8.32 -6.17
C LEU A 112 0.91 -7.26 -5.11
N ILE A 113 1.05 -5.96 -5.40
CA ILE A 113 0.75 -4.89 -4.43
C ILE A 113 -0.74 -4.91 -4.07
N THR A 114 -1.63 -5.19 -5.01
CA THR A 114 -3.08 -5.36 -4.73
C THR A 114 -3.32 -6.49 -3.74
N ALA A 115 -2.66 -7.65 -3.92
CA ALA A 115 -2.72 -8.75 -2.95
C ALA A 115 -2.12 -8.37 -1.58
N GLY A 116 -1.25 -7.37 -1.52
CA GLY A 116 -0.64 -6.86 -0.29
C GLY A 116 -1.65 -6.27 0.71
N TYR A 117 -2.87 -5.98 0.28
CA TYR A 117 -3.97 -5.55 1.16
C TYR A 117 -4.62 -6.72 1.93
N ILE A 118 -4.41 -7.97 1.51
CA ILE A 118 -5.03 -9.14 2.15
C ILE A 118 -4.70 -9.25 3.64
N PRO A 119 -3.43 -9.10 4.11
CA PRO A 119 -3.12 -9.14 5.55
C PRO A 119 -3.83 -8.03 6.34
N LEU A 120 -4.00 -6.86 5.73
CA LEU A 120 -4.71 -5.73 6.33
C LEU A 120 -6.20 -6.07 6.53
N TYR A 121 -6.85 -6.67 5.53
CA TYR A 121 -8.24 -7.10 5.64
C TYR A 121 -8.41 -8.28 6.61
N ALA A 122 -7.55 -9.30 6.50
CA ALA A 122 -7.56 -10.47 7.38
C ALA A 122 -7.44 -10.07 8.85
N ARG A 123 -6.66 -9.03 9.14
CA ARG A 123 -6.55 -8.48 10.49
C ARG A 123 -7.84 -7.85 10.99
N MET A 124 -8.48 -6.98 10.19
CA MET A 124 -9.76 -6.37 10.58
C MET A 124 -10.85 -7.44 10.78
N ILE A 125 -10.88 -8.46 9.94
CA ILE A 125 -11.77 -9.62 10.09
C ILE A 125 -11.51 -10.34 11.41
N ARG A 126 -10.24 -10.64 11.73
CA ARG A 126 -9.87 -11.35 12.96
C ARG A 126 -10.15 -10.54 14.22
N GLU A 127 -9.86 -9.24 14.20
CA GLU A 127 -10.07 -8.36 15.36
C GLU A 127 -11.51 -7.81 15.46
N ARG A 128 -12.36 -8.10 14.47
CA ARG A 128 -13.77 -7.63 14.38
C ARG A 128 -13.93 -6.12 14.58
N ARG A 129 -12.92 -5.34 14.22
CA ARG A 129 -12.90 -3.88 14.36
C ARG A 129 -12.00 -3.24 13.32
N ASN A 130 -12.23 -1.96 13.07
CA ASN A 130 -11.30 -1.16 12.27
C ASN A 130 -9.97 -0.98 13.03
N THR A 131 -8.85 -1.27 12.36
CA THR A 131 -7.48 -1.14 12.92
C THR A 131 -6.68 -0.01 12.27
N GLU A 132 -7.28 0.65 11.28
CA GLU A 132 -6.64 1.58 10.36
C GLU A 132 -7.26 2.98 10.43
N SER A 133 -6.57 3.99 9.89
CA SER A 133 -7.02 5.39 9.95
C SER A 133 -7.83 5.79 8.72
N PHE A 134 -9.14 6.06 8.88
CA PHE A 134 -9.98 6.56 7.77
C PHE A 134 -9.36 7.78 7.12
N SER A 135 -8.99 8.77 7.95
CA SER A 135 -8.44 10.02 7.47
C SER A 135 -7.16 9.84 6.65
N SER A 136 -6.26 8.93 7.04
CA SER A 136 -5.07 8.67 6.24
C SER A 136 -5.45 7.98 4.91
N TRP A 137 -6.26 6.93 4.95
CA TRP A 137 -6.67 6.23 3.72
C TRP A 137 -7.50 7.11 2.76
N SER A 138 -8.25 8.09 3.26
CA SER A 138 -8.90 9.13 2.44
C SER A 138 -7.89 10.06 1.76
N ILE A 139 -6.82 10.47 2.46
CA ILE A 139 -5.73 11.24 1.86
C ILE A 139 -5.01 10.42 0.79
N ALA A 140 -4.78 9.12 1.04
CA ALA A 140 -4.20 8.22 0.04
C ALA A 140 -5.07 8.17 -1.21
N LEU A 141 -6.39 7.95 -1.08
CA LEU A 141 -7.32 7.97 -2.21
C LEU A 141 -7.26 9.30 -2.99
N ALA A 142 -7.31 10.45 -2.30
CA ALA A 142 -7.22 11.75 -2.94
C ALA A 142 -5.88 11.94 -3.69
N ALA A 143 -4.79 11.45 -3.11
CA ALA A 143 -3.48 11.50 -3.73
C ALA A 143 -3.38 10.58 -4.95
N SER A 144 -3.99 9.40 -4.92
CA SER A 144 -4.05 8.47 -6.06
C SER A 144 -4.82 9.07 -7.23
N LEU A 145 -5.94 9.73 -6.96
CA LEU A 145 -6.72 10.45 -7.97
C LEU A 145 -5.92 11.65 -8.54
N SER A 146 -5.25 12.41 -7.67
CA SER A 146 -4.44 13.57 -8.09
C SER A 146 -3.20 13.16 -8.90
N GLY A 147 -2.56 12.05 -8.52
CA GLY A 147 -1.38 11.51 -9.20
C GLY A 147 -1.67 10.98 -10.62
N MET A 148 -2.94 10.70 -10.91
CA MET A 148 -3.37 10.28 -12.24
C MET A 148 -3.26 11.40 -13.29
N GLY A 149 -3.37 12.68 -12.88
CA GLY A 149 -3.31 13.84 -13.79
C GLY A 149 -2.01 13.89 -14.61
N PRO A 150 -0.83 13.97 -13.97
CA PRO A 150 0.47 13.92 -14.68
C PRO A 150 0.62 12.68 -15.56
N ALA A 151 0.14 11.53 -15.10
CA ALA A 151 0.22 10.27 -15.85
C ALA A 151 -0.58 10.31 -17.17
N ILE A 152 -1.80 10.84 -17.13
CA ILE A 152 -2.66 11.01 -18.31
C ILE A 152 -2.05 12.05 -19.26
N LEU A 153 -1.64 13.21 -18.74
CA LEU A 153 -1.08 14.29 -19.55
C LEU A 153 0.19 13.87 -20.31
N GLN A 154 0.97 12.94 -19.74
CA GLN A 154 2.19 12.40 -20.35
C GLN A 154 1.96 11.09 -21.12
N GLY A 155 0.72 10.57 -21.17
CA GLY A 155 0.41 9.33 -21.87
C GLY A 155 1.08 8.08 -21.30
N ASN A 156 1.52 8.11 -20.04
CA ASN A 156 2.31 7.04 -19.44
C ASN A 156 1.42 5.93 -18.87
N ALA A 157 1.31 4.83 -19.61
CA ALA A 157 0.40 3.73 -19.27
C ALA A 157 0.68 3.04 -17.92
N LEU A 158 1.95 2.89 -17.48
CA LEU A 158 2.23 2.32 -16.14
C LEU A 158 1.80 3.27 -15.04
N ALA A 159 2.08 4.56 -15.20
CA ALA A 159 1.72 5.55 -14.20
C ALA A 159 0.19 5.67 -14.07
N ILE A 160 -0.54 5.57 -15.19
CA ILE A 160 -2.01 5.51 -15.20
C ILE A 160 -2.48 4.25 -14.48
N LEU A 161 -1.93 3.07 -14.80
CA LEU A 161 -2.32 1.82 -14.14
C LEU A 161 -2.02 1.86 -12.64
N TYR A 162 -0.84 2.32 -12.25
CA TYR A 162 -0.43 2.43 -10.86
C TYR A 162 -1.40 3.32 -10.07
N SER A 163 -1.72 4.50 -10.61
CA SER A 163 -2.63 5.46 -9.99
C SER A 163 -4.07 4.93 -9.91
N SER A 164 -4.54 4.28 -10.97
CA SER A 164 -5.87 3.68 -11.02
C SER A 164 -6.01 2.54 -10.01
N ARG A 165 -5.05 1.62 -9.99
CA ARG A 165 -4.99 0.51 -9.04
C ARG A 165 -4.93 1.02 -7.61
N SER A 166 -4.10 2.03 -7.34
CA SER A 166 -3.98 2.65 -6.02
C SER A 166 -5.31 3.27 -5.57
N ALA A 167 -6.00 4.01 -6.45
CA ALA A 167 -7.31 4.61 -6.14
C ALA A 167 -8.36 3.52 -5.83
N ILE A 168 -8.47 2.48 -6.65
CA ILE A 168 -9.40 1.37 -6.43
C ILE A 168 -9.10 0.66 -5.11
N SER A 169 -7.83 0.33 -4.85
CA SER A 169 -7.43 -0.38 -3.63
C SER A 169 -7.69 0.46 -2.37
N CYS A 170 -7.44 1.76 -2.42
CA CYS A 170 -7.76 2.67 -1.31
C CYS A 170 -9.27 2.80 -1.10
N ALA A 171 -10.07 2.88 -2.16
CA ALA A 171 -11.53 2.91 -2.06
C ALA A 171 -12.08 1.62 -1.43
N VAL A 172 -11.61 0.46 -1.89
CA VAL A 172 -11.98 -0.85 -1.28
C VAL A 172 -11.57 -0.90 0.19
N CYS A 173 -10.35 -0.43 0.52
CA CYS A 173 -9.90 -0.37 1.91
C CYS A 173 -10.83 0.48 2.79
N LEU A 174 -11.23 1.67 2.33
CA LEU A 174 -12.16 2.54 3.04
C LEU A 174 -13.53 1.89 3.23
N ILE A 175 -14.04 1.18 2.22
CA ILE A 175 -15.31 0.44 2.32
C ILE A 175 -15.22 -0.65 3.38
N VAL A 176 -14.15 -1.45 3.39
CA VAL A 176 -13.92 -2.49 4.40
C VAL A 176 -13.84 -1.89 5.79
N MET A 177 -13.11 -0.78 5.97
CA MET A 177 -13.03 -0.08 7.24
C MET A 177 -14.40 0.43 7.71
N ALA A 178 -15.21 0.99 6.80
CA ALA A 178 -16.56 1.47 7.09
C ALA A 178 -17.48 0.34 7.57
N TYR A 179 -17.41 -0.81 6.89
CA TYR A 179 -18.15 -2.01 7.30
C TYR A 179 -17.80 -2.43 8.74
N PHE A 180 -16.51 -2.55 9.07
CA PHE A 180 -16.07 -2.93 10.42
C PHE A 180 -16.36 -1.87 11.49
N HIS A 181 -16.40 -0.59 11.11
CA HIS A 181 -16.76 0.48 12.05
C HIS A 181 -18.26 0.43 12.40
N VAL A 182 -19.13 0.27 11.42
CA VAL A 182 -20.60 0.23 11.63
C VAL A 182 -21.01 -1.05 12.37
N THR A 183 -20.43 -2.19 12.02
CA THR A 183 -20.75 -3.47 12.69
C THR A 183 -20.35 -3.46 14.15
N HIS A 184 -19.15 -2.94 14.48
CA HIS A 184 -18.70 -2.83 15.87
C HIS A 184 -19.61 -1.93 16.73
N LEU A 185 -20.12 -0.81 16.18
CA LEU A 185 -21.08 0.04 16.88
C LEU A 185 -22.42 -0.65 17.15
N ARG A 186 -22.86 -1.53 16.23
CA ARG A 186 -24.11 -2.28 16.41
C ARG A 186 -24.02 -3.32 17.52
N GLU A 187 -22.89 -4.02 17.60
CA GLU A 187 -22.64 -5.02 18.65
C GLU A 187 -22.55 -4.36 20.04
N GLY A 188 -21.87 -3.21 20.14
CA GLY A 188 -21.75 -2.48 21.41
C GLY A 188 -23.07 -1.92 21.96
N HIS A 189 -24.06 -1.63 21.12
CA HIS A 189 -25.40 -1.22 21.56
C HIS A 189 -26.33 -2.39 21.91
N ALA A 190 -25.99 -3.63 21.53
CA ALA A 190 -26.79 -4.81 21.87
C ALA A 190 -26.46 -5.35 23.28
N GLU A 191 -25.34 -4.93 23.87
CA GLU A 191 -24.86 -5.34 25.19
C GLU A 191 -25.23 -4.34 26.32
N THR A 192 -25.90 -3.23 25.99
CA THR A 192 -26.38 -2.19 26.94
C THR A 192 -27.89 -2.18 27.05
#